data_AF-A0A834WZY3-F1
#
_entry.id   AF-A0A834WZY3-F1
#
_cell.length_a   1.000
_cell.length_b   1.000
_cell.length_c   1.000
_cell.angle_alpha   90.00
_cell.angle_beta   90.00
_cell.angle_gamma   90.00
#
_symmetry.space_group_name_H-M   'P 1'
#
loop_
_entity.id
_entity.type
_entity.pdbx_description
1 polymer ?
#
loop_
_entity_poly.entity_id
_entity_poly.type
_entity_poly.pdbx_seq_one_letter_code
_entity_poly.pdbx_strand_id
1 'polypeptide(L)'
;MALPFFMQIDPFINDYETCKTFARVPSIFNNDRLNYVGTDEGVICFHSRDMDYNGCFFLWNPLTNQCLTVSLPNGATSTSFMRCGFSFDHNYGQFSIVLMWSTRHDRTQSFVSSFCSNSRQWTDVAKAEYPADFFFKTTINMNGYIYWLSTNKDNRTMTAMCYLRTTII
;
A
#
# COMPACT_ATOMS: atom_id res chain seq x y z
N MET A 1 -24.14 -11.56 7.94
CA MET A 1 -22.95 -12.14 8.60
C MET A 1 -21.93 -11.01 8.66
N ALA A 2 -21.83 -10.34 9.81
CA ALA A 2 -20.93 -9.19 9.97
C ALA A 2 -19.49 -9.70 10.07
N LEU A 3 -18.54 -9.06 9.37
CA LEU A 3 -17.14 -9.17 9.73
C LEU A 3 -17.04 -8.76 11.22
N PRO A 4 -16.21 -9.42 12.05
CA PRO A 4 -16.19 -9.16 13.49
C PRO A 4 -15.77 -7.73 13.88
N PHE A 5 -15.52 -6.85 12.90
CA PHE A 5 -15.00 -5.51 13.11
C PHE A 5 -15.57 -4.52 12.09
N PHE A 6 -16.75 -3.96 12.38
CA PHE A 6 -17.23 -2.64 11.92
C PHE A 6 -18.24 -2.58 10.79
N MET A 7 -19.09 -1.57 10.96
CA MET A 7 -20.37 -1.27 10.34
C MET A 7 -20.18 -0.06 9.41
N GLN A 8 -20.84 -0.07 8.25
CA GLN A 8 -20.83 0.97 7.20
C GLN A 8 -21.06 2.38 7.75
N ILE A 9 -20.37 3.42 7.21
CA ILE A 9 -20.97 4.72 6.77
C ILE A 9 -20.11 5.42 5.67
N ASP A 10 -20.86 6.02 4.73
CA ASP A 10 -20.71 6.95 3.58
C ASP A 10 -19.38 7.47 2.97
N PRO A 11 -19.38 7.67 1.62
CA PRO A 11 -18.28 8.24 0.85
C PRO A 11 -18.32 9.77 0.83
N PHE A 12 -17.20 10.40 0.49
CA PHE A 12 -16.93 11.84 0.40
C PHE A 12 -16.40 12.51 1.66
N ILE A 13 -15.09 12.35 1.90
CA ILE A 13 -14.29 13.44 2.48
C ILE A 13 -12.99 13.54 1.69
N ASN A 14 -12.87 14.64 0.95
CA ASN A 14 -11.69 15.02 0.19
C ASN A 14 -11.20 16.34 0.82
N ASP A 15 -10.41 16.26 1.89
CA ASP A 15 -9.56 17.37 2.35
C ASP A 15 -8.58 16.91 3.45
N TYR A 16 -7.30 17.09 3.16
CA TYR A 16 -6.13 16.74 3.99
C TYR A 16 -6.11 17.47 5.34
N GLU A 17 -6.71 18.65 5.44
CA GLU A 17 -6.75 19.45 6.67
C GLU A 17 -7.87 19.03 7.64
N THR A 18 -8.96 18.44 7.14
CA THR A 18 -10.09 18.01 7.97
C THR A 18 -9.78 16.73 8.78
N CYS A 19 -8.79 15.95 8.35
CA CYS A 19 -8.31 14.77 9.09
C CYS A 19 -7.70 15.10 10.46
N LYS A 20 -7.24 16.33 10.68
CA LYS A 20 -6.66 16.75 11.97
C LYS A 20 -7.72 17.03 13.04
N THR A 21 -8.96 17.35 12.65
CA THR A 21 -9.96 17.89 13.60
C THR A 21 -10.82 16.81 14.26
N PHE A 22 -10.87 15.58 13.73
CA PHE A 22 -11.76 14.54 14.24
C PHE A 22 -11.12 13.20 14.60
N ALA A 23 -9.85 12.97 14.26
CA ALA A 23 -9.20 11.73 14.61
C ALA A 23 -8.27 11.92 15.82
N ARG A 24 -8.39 11.04 16.82
CA ARG A 24 -7.28 10.70 17.70
C ARG A 24 -6.21 10.01 16.86
N VAL A 25 -5.53 10.78 16.03
CA VAL A 25 -4.42 10.33 15.20
C VAL A 25 -3.37 9.78 16.17
N PRO A 26 -3.04 8.46 16.15
CA PRO A 26 -2.03 7.90 17.05
C PRO A 26 -0.73 8.70 16.96
N SER A 27 0.01 8.84 18.07
CA SER A 27 1.24 9.66 18.12
C SER A 27 2.30 9.27 17.07
N ILE A 28 2.22 8.05 16.52
CA ILE A 28 3.07 7.60 15.40
C ILE A 28 2.86 8.42 14.11
N PHE A 29 1.69 9.06 13.95
CA PHE A 29 1.32 9.87 12.78
C PHE A 29 1.58 11.37 13.00
N ASN A 30 2.05 11.80 14.18
CA ASN A 30 2.53 13.17 14.42
C ASN A 30 3.89 13.45 13.77
N ASN A 31 4.41 12.52 12.98
CA ASN A 31 5.68 12.65 12.29
C ASN A 31 5.41 12.94 10.81
N ASP A 32 5.96 14.03 10.27
CA ASP A 32 5.84 14.49 8.86
C ASP A 32 6.42 13.50 7.81
N ARG A 33 6.68 12.26 8.22
CA ARG A 33 7.42 11.25 7.49
C ARG A 33 6.55 10.06 7.10
N LEU A 34 5.24 10.22 7.00
CA LEU A 34 4.36 9.17 6.47
C LEU A 34 3.89 9.53 5.07
N ASN A 35 3.94 8.54 4.19
CA ASN A 35 3.38 8.63 2.85
C ASN A 35 2.10 7.79 2.80
N TYR A 36 1.04 8.38 2.26
CA TYR A 36 -0.23 7.70 2.02
C TYR A 36 -0.08 6.66 0.91
N VAL A 37 -0.62 5.46 1.12
CA VAL A 37 -0.68 4.39 0.11
C VAL A 37 -2.08 4.30 -0.49
N GLY A 38 -3.10 4.27 0.36
CA GLY A 38 -4.47 4.02 -0.05
C GLY A 38 -5.42 3.90 1.13
N THR A 39 -6.70 3.85 0.83
CA THR A 39 -7.79 3.62 1.79
C THR A 39 -8.72 2.57 1.20
N ASP A 40 -9.13 1.62 2.02
CA ASP A 40 -10.10 0.58 1.64
C ASP A 40 -10.84 0.10 2.90
N GLU A 41 -12.13 -0.18 2.80
CA GLU A 41 -13.01 -0.59 3.92
C GLU A 41 -12.79 0.19 5.24
N GLY A 42 -12.66 1.52 5.14
CA GLY A 42 -12.47 2.41 6.30
C GLY A 42 -11.09 2.31 6.97
N VAL A 43 -10.16 1.51 6.44
CA VAL A 43 -8.77 1.42 6.89
C VAL A 43 -7.87 2.22 5.96
N ILE A 44 -6.96 2.97 6.55
CA ILE A 44 -5.99 3.78 5.83
C ILE A 44 -4.62 3.13 5.94
N CYS A 45 -3.95 2.96 4.80
CA CYS A 45 -2.61 2.43 4.72
C CYS A 45 -1.59 3.55 4.49
N PHE A 46 -0.56 3.58 5.32
CA PHE A 46 0.59 4.47 5.21
C PHE A 46 1.88 3.66 5.17
N HIS A 47 2.95 4.29 4.71
CA HIS A 47 4.29 3.78 4.92
C HIS A 47 5.24 4.88 5.38
N SER A 48 6.28 4.49 6.11
CA SER A 48 7.39 5.40 6.46
C SER A 48 8.05 5.97 5.20
N ARG A 49 8.31 7.28 5.18
CA ARG A 49 9.11 7.97 4.16
C ARG A 49 10.56 7.52 4.23
N ASP A 50 11.07 7.33 5.45
CA ASP A 50 12.37 6.72 5.70
C ASP A 50 12.19 5.20 5.70
N MET A 51 11.96 4.63 4.51
CA MET A 51 12.14 3.19 4.35
C MET A 51 13.60 2.76 4.57
N ASP A 52 14.49 3.75 4.69
CA ASP A 52 15.94 3.66 4.74
C ASP A 52 16.51 3.03 6.04
N TYR A 53 15.75 2.93 7.13
CA TYR A 53 16.26 2.44 8.42
C TYR A 53 15.20 1.71 9.26
N ASN A 54 14.50 0.73 8.66
CA ASN A 54 13.31 0.00 9.17
C ASN A 54 11.99 0.53 8.62
N GLY A 55 11.91 0.62 7.29
CA GLY A 55 10.64 0.86 6.62
C GLY A 55 9.56 -0.11 7.10
N CYS A 56 8.38 0.43 7.33
CA CYS A 56 7.19 -0.33 7.71
C CYS A 56 5.95 0.34 7.12
N PHE A 57 4.92 -0.48 6.99
CA PHE A 57 3.56 -0.06 6.69
C PHE A 57 2.74 0.03 7.97
N PHE A 58 1.75 0.92 7.95
CA PHE A 58 0.79 1.11 9.01
C PHE A 58 -0.62 0.98 8.42
N LEU A 59 -1.40 0.03 8.92
CA LEU A 59 -2.82 -0.09 8.59
C LEU A 59 -3.59 0.45 9.79
N TRP A 60 -4.22 1.61 9.63
CA TRP A 60 -4.91 2.30 10.71
C TRP A 60 -6.39 2.41 10.42
N ASN A 61 -7.20 2.00 11.39
CA ASN A 61 -8.63 2.26 11.38
C ASN A 61 -8.92 3.47 12.30
N PRO A 62 -9.30 4.63 11.74
CA PRO A 62 -9.57 5.83 12.54
C PRO A 62 -10.81 5.69 13.45
N LEU A 63 -11.79 4.88 13.06
CA LEU A 63 -13.03 4.69 13.84
C LEU A 63 -12.75 3.94 15.16
N THR A 64 -11.76 3.05 15.14
CA THR A 64 -11.47 2.12 16.23
C THR A 64 -10.18 2.47 16.94
N ASN A 65 -9.42 3.38 16.34
CA ASN A 65 -8.08 3.77 16.71
C ASN A 65 -7.09 2.59 16.78
N GLN A 66 -7.37 1.48 16.08
CA GLN A 66 -6.47 0.34 15.98
C GLN A 66 -5.47 0.56 14.86
N CYS A 67 -4.21 0.19 15.11
CA CYS A 67 -3.13 0.26 14.13
C CYS A 67 -2.37 -1.06 14.09
N LEU A 68 -2.15 -1.58 12.89
CA LEU A 68 -1.27 -2.72 12.63
C LEU A 68 0.00 -2.22 11.94
N THR A 69 1.15 -2.49 12.55
CA THR A 69 2.46 -2.23 11.94
C THR A 69 2.94 -3.47 11.20
N VAL A 70 3.40 -3.29 9.97
CA VAL A 70 3.87 -4.36 9.08
C VAL A 70 5.28 -4.03 8.60
N SER A 71 6.25 -4.85 8.99
CA SER A 71 7.64 -4.72 8.52
C SER A 71 7.74 -5.02 7.01
N LEU A 72 8.80 -4.55 6.37
CA LEU A 72 9.11 -4.92 4.97
C LEU A 72 9.34 -6.43 4.81
N PRO A 73 9.12 -6.99 3.60
CA PRO A 73 9.46 -8.38 3.31
C PRO A 73 10.98 -8.60 3.37
N ASN A 74 11.39 -9.86 3.57
CA ASN A 74 12.80 -10.22 3.61
C ASN A 74 13.50 -9.83 2.31
N GLY A 75 14.66 -9.17 2.41
CA GLY A 75 15.45 -8.73 1.27
C GLY A 75 15.04 -7.35 0.72
N ALA A 76 13.84 -6.85 1.01
CA ALA A 76 13.52 -5.45 0.77
C ALA A 76 14.29 -4.60 1.77
N THR A 77 15.21 -3.78 1.26
CA THR A 77 16.06 -2.93 2.11
C THR A 77 15.75 -1.46 1.88
N SER A 78 16.30 -0.67 2.78
CA SER A 78 16.46 0.77 2.72
C SER A 78 16.91 1.33 1.38
N THR A 79 17.68 0.56 0.62
CA THR A 79 18.21 1.04 -0.63
C THR A 79 17.21 0.84 -1.78
N SER A 80 16.21 -0.02 -1.60
CA SER A 80 15.34 -0.49 -2.67
C SER A 80 14.41 0.59 -3.24
N PHE A 81 14.20 0.57 -4.56
CA PHE A 81 13.16 1.37 -5.20
C PHE A 81 11.81 0.71 -4.99
N MET A 82 10.97 1.28 -4.13
CA MET A 82 9.70 0.67 -3.73
C MET A 82 8.48 1.35 -4.34
N ARG A 83 7.49 0.54 -4.72
CA ARG A 83 6.13 0.93 -5.08
C ARG A 83 5.18 0.03 -4.31
N CYS A 84 4.16 0.62 -3.70
CA CYS A 84 3.19 -0.11 -2.92
C CYS A 84 1.79 0.15 -3.43
N GLY A 85 0.89 -0.80 -3.15
CA GLY A 85 -0.55 -0.67 -3.32
C GLY A 85 -1.25 -1.33 -2.14
N PHE A 86 -2.48 -0.91 -1.88
CA PHE A 86 -3.29 -1.37 -0.76
C PHE A 86 -4.70 -1.70 -1.23
N SER A 87 -5.28 -2.76 -0.67
CA SER A 87 -6.60 -3.26 -1.04
C SER A 87 -7.22 -4.10 0.08
N PHE A 88 -8.53 -4.17 0.10
CA PHE A 88 -9.30 -5.18 0.82
C PHE A 88 -9.80 -6.27 -0.13
N ASP A 89 -9.60 -7.54 0.23
CA ASP A 89 -10.20 -8.67 -0.48
C ASP A 89 -11.53 -9.05 0.18
N HIS A 90 -12.64 -8.65 -0.45
CA HIS A 90 -13.99 -8.91 0.05
C HIS A 90 -14.35 -10.40 0.13
N ASN A 91 -13.68 -11.28 -0.63
CA ASN A 91 -13.99 -12.71 -0.59
C ASN A 91 -13.44 -13.36 0.68
N TYR A 92 -12.28 -12.88 1.17
CA TYR A 92 -11.58 -13.43 2.32
C TYR A 92 -11.65 -12.53 3.56
N GLY A 93 -12.21 -11.33 3.43
CA GLY A 93 -12.36 -10.38 4.52
C GLY A 93 -11.02 -9.90 5.08
N GLN A 94 -10.03 -9.67 4.22
CA GLN A 94 -8.66 -9.39 4.64
C GLN A 94 -8.02 -8.24 3.85
N PHE A 95 -7.15 -7.50 4.51
CA PHE A 95 -6.35 -6.48 3.86
C PHE A 95 -5.10 -7.08 3.24
N SER A 96 -4.73 -6.53 2.10
CA SER A 96 -3.51 -6.88 1.38
C SER A 96 -2.69 -5.63 1.06
N ILE A 97 -1.38 -5.75 1.21
CA ILE A 97 -0.41 -4.77 0.72
C ILE A 97 0.39 -5.47 -0.37
N VAL A 98 0.49 -4.86 -1.54
CA VAL A 98 1.40 -5.34 -2.58
C VAL A 98 2.57 -4.39 -2.64
N LEU A 99 3.79 -4.94 -2.59
CA LEU A 99 5.04 -4.23 -2.67
C LEU A 99 5.82 -4.72 -3.89
N MET A 100 6.06 -3.83 -4.84
CA MET A 100 7.03 -4.02 -5.91
C MET A 100 8.32 -3.29 -5.53
N TRP A 101 9.44 -3.99 -5.58
CA TRP A 101 10.73 -3.41 -5.20
C TRP A 101 11.90 -3.94 -6.03
N SER A 102 12.88 -3.08 -6.32
CA SER A 102 14.16 -3.47 -6.92
C SER A 102 15.30 -3.08 -5.99
N THR A 103 16.43 -3.79 -6.04
CA THR A 103 17.63 -3.37 -5.31
C THR A 103 18.30 -2.19 -6.02
N ARG A 104 19.12 -1.38 -5.34
CA ARG A 104 19.88 -0.31 -6.04
C ARG A 104 20.85 -0.85 -7.07
N HIS A 105 21.39 -2.04 -6.81
CA HIS A 105 22.42 -2.67 -7.63
C HIS A 105 21.82 -3.33 -8.88
N ASP A 106 20.55 -3.73 -8.82
CA ASP A 106 19.84 -4.32 -9.94
C ASP A 106 18.44 -3.70 -10.09
N ARG A 107 18.32 -2.81 -11.07
CA ARG A 107 17.06 -2.21 -11.52
C ARG A 107 16.50 -2.91 -12.77
N THR A 108 17.04 -4.06 -13.15
CA THR A 108 16.50 -4.84 -14.26
C THR A 108 15.42 -5.79 -13.75
N GLN A 109 15.55 -6.26 -12.50
CA GLN A 109 14.59 -7.14 -11.85
C GLN A 109 13.88 -6.48 -10.67
N SER A 110 12.56 -6.55 -10.69
CA SER A 110 11.68 -6.27 -9.56
C SER A 110 11.22 -7.56 -8.91
N PHE A 111 11.09 -7.51 -7.60
CA PHE A 111 10.38 -8.48 -6.80
C PHE A 111 9.01 -7.91 -6.47
N VAL A 112 7.98 -8.75 -6.55
CA VAL A 112 6.64 -8.38 -6.13
C VAL A 112 6.22 -9.31 -5.01
N SER A 113 6.01 -8.73 -3.83
CA SER A 113 5.59 -9.45 -2.63
C SER A 113 4.23 -8.93 -2.17
N SER A 114 3.38 -9.81 -1.63
CA SER A 114 2.08 -9.46 -1.06
C SER A 114 2.05 -9.80 0.42
N PHE A 115 1.61 -8.86 1.25
CA PHE A 115 1.26 -9.09 2.64
C PHE A 115 -0.23 -9.40 2.77
N CYS A 116 -0.58 -10.31 3.67
CA CYS A 116 -1.96 -10.57 4.06
C CYS A 116 -2.16 -10.30 5.56
N SER A 117 -3.20 -9.53 5.92
CA SER A 117 -3.47 -9.17 7.32
C SER A 117 -3.84 -10.35 8.20
N ASN A 118 -4.46 -11.40 7.65
CA ASN A 118 -4.91 -12.56 8.39
C ASN A 118 -3.74 -13.48 8.75
N SER A 119 -2.88 -13.80 7.77
CA SER A 119 -1.68 -14.61 8.01
C SER A 119 -0.54 -13.83 8.66
N ARG A 120 -0.57 -12.49 8.52
CA ARG A 120 0.50 -11.58 8.92
C ARG A 120 1.85 -11.93 8.29
N GLN A 121 1.81 -12.41 7.06
CA GLN A 121 2.99 -12.85 6.33
C GLN A 121 3.08 -12.20 4.97
N TRP A 122 4.32 -11.98 4.55
CA TRP A 122 4.66 -11.66 3.17
C TRP A 122 4.83 -12.94 2.37
N THR A 123 4.37 -12.91 1.12
CA THR A 123 4.56 -13.97 0.14
C THR A 123 5.13 -13.37 -1.13
N ASP A 124 6.16 -13.98 -1.69
CA ASP A 124 6.69 -13.58 -2.99
C ASP A 124 5.76 -14.09 -4.09
N VAL A 125 5.26 -13.17 -4.90
CA VAL A 125 4.22 -13.46 -5.90
C VAL A 125 4.81 -13.56 -7.29
N ALA A 126 5.76 -12.69 -7.61
CA ALA A 126 6.35 -12.65 -8.94
C ALA A 126 7.73 -11.99 -8.95
N LYS A 127 8.46 -12.24 -10.03
CA LYS A 127 9.57 -11.40 -10.49
C LYS A 127 9.16 -10.78 -11.81
N ALA A 128 9.36 -9.47 -11.96
CA ALA A 128 8.99 -8.72 -13.15
C ALA A 128 10.11 -7.75 -13.53
N GLU A 129 10.16 -7.28 -14.77
CA GLU A 129 11.08 -6.20 -15.13
C GLU A 129 10.71 -4.92 -14.35
N TYR A 130 11.71 -4.21 -13.82
CA TYR A 130 11.44 -2.93 -13.16
C TYR A 130 11.19 -1.85 -14.22
N PRO A 131 10.02 -1.20 -14.22
CA PRO A 131 9.73 -0.16 -15.19
C PRO A 131 10.42 1.16 -14.81
N ALA A 132 11.73 1.22 -15.05
CA ALA A 132 12.59 2.34 -14.65
C ALA A 132 12.21 3.67 -15.30
N ASP A 133 11.54 3.65 -16.45
CA ASP A 133 11.20 4.84 -17.24
C ASP A 133 9.85 5.48 -16.87
N PHE A 134 9.22 5.02 -15.80
CA PHE A 134 7.87 5.44 -15.43
C PHE A 134 7.82 6.21 -14.11
N PHE A 135 7.13 7.35 -14.14
CA PHE A 135 6.80 8.13 -12.95
C PHE A 135 5.46 7.65 -12.40
N PHE A 136 5.52 6.84 -11.36
CA PHE A 136 4.34 6.34 -10.67
C PHE A 136 3.62 7.46 -9.93
N LYS A 137 2.30 7.51 -10.10
CA LYS A 137 1.46 8.56 -9.53
C LYS A 137 0.55 8.04 -8.43
N THR A 138 -0.07 6.89 -8.65
CA THR A 138 -1.04 6.32 -7.70
C THR A 138 -1.24 4.83 -7.95
N THR A 139 -1.89 4.16 -7.00
CA THR A 139 -2.43 2.82 -7.17
C THR A 139 -3.94 2.83 -7.16
N ILE A 140 -4.54 1.96 -7.97
CA ILE A 140 -5.98 1.73 -8.01
C ILE A 140 -6.24 0.25 -7.81
N ASN A 141 -7.15 -0.09 -6.92
CA ASN A 141 -7.75 -1.42 -6.85
C ASN A 141 -9.00 -1.45 -7.74
N MET A 142 -9.07 -2.39 -8.67
CA MET A 142 -10.25 -2.60 -9.51
C MET A 142 -10.49 -4.09 -9.68
N ASN A 143 -11.65 -4.58 -9.21
CA ASN A 143 -12.05 -5.99 -9.28
C ASN A 143 -11.04 -6.98 -8.67
N GLY A 144 -10.38 -6.59 -7.57
CA GLY A 144 -9.36 -7.42 -6.90
C GLY A 144 -8.01 -7.42 -7.61
N TYR A 145 -7.77 -6.45 -8.50
CA TYR A 145 -6.49 -6.22 -9.13
C TYR A 145 -5.93 -4.86 -8.70
N ILE A 146 -4.67 -4.85 -8.29
CA ILE A 146 -3.94 -3.61 -8.06
C ILE A 146 -3.27 -3.18 -9.36
N TYR A 147 -3.57 -1.96 -9.78
CA TYR A 147 -2.96 -1.27 -10.90
C TYR A 147 -2.12 -0.11 -10.39
N TRP A 148 -0.87 -0.05 -10.83
CA TRP A 148 -0.07 1.16 -10.68
C TRP A 148 -0.26 2.04 -11.90
N LEU A 149 -0.78 3.24 -11.69
CA LEU A 149 -0.84 4.26 -12.72
C LEU A 149 0.48 5.02 -12.73
N SER A 150 1.07 5.12 -13.91
CA SER A 150 2.29 5.86 -14.12
C SER A 150 2.20 6.73 -15.37
N THR A 151 3.08 7.71 -15.45
CA THR A 151 3.30 8.47 -16.67
C THR A 151 4.66 8.12 -17.26
N ASN A 152 4.72 8.09 -18.59
CA ASN A 152 5.98 8.14 -19.33
C ASN A 152 6.77 9.42 -18.91
N LYS A 153 8.11 9.41 -19.04
CA LYS A 153 9.00 10.59 -18.93
C LYS A 153 8.47 11.89 -19.54
N ASP A 154 7.78 11.83 -20.67
CA ASP A 154 7.19 12.99 -21.35
C ASP A 154 5.93 13.53 -20.66
N ASN A 155 5.42 12.84 -19.63
CA ASN A 155 4.19 13.14 -18.89
C ASN A 155 2.90 13.24 -19.74
N ARG A 156 2.94 12.79 -20.99
CA ARG A 156 1.81 12.91 -21.94
C ARG A 156 0.82 11.75 -21.88
N THR A 157 1.26 10.58 -21.42
CA THR A 157 0.44 9.37 -21.43
C THR A 157 0.46 8.73 -20.05
N MET A 158 -0.73 8.48 -19.51
CA MET A 158 -0.92 7.68 -18.31
C MET A 158 -1.11 6.21 -18.71
N THR A 159 -0.28 5.34 -18.18
CA THR A 159 -0.29 3.90 -18.45
C THR A 159 -0.53 3.14 -17.15
N ALA A 160 -1.43 2.16 -17.17
CA ALA A 160 -1.58 1.20 -16.09
C ALA A 160 -0.56 0.07 -16.29
N MET A 161 0.40 -0.06 -15.37
CA MET A 161 1.68 -0.73 -15.67
C MET A 161 1.87 -2.12 -15.10
N CYS A 162 1.03 -2.59 -14.19
CA CYS A 162 1.13 -3.95 -13.67
C CYS A 162 -0.20 -4.32 -13.03
N TYR A 163 -0.61 -5.57 -13.19
CA TYR A 163 -1.77 -6.14 -12.52
C TYR A 163 -1.26 -7.23 -11.58
N LEU A 164 -1.62 -7.13 -10.30
CA LEU A 164 -1.50 -8.25 -9.39
C LEU A 164 -2.88 -8.57 -8.85
N ARG A 165 -3.32 -9.81 -9.02
CA ARG A 165 -4.54 -10.29 -8.38
C ARG A 165 -4.25 -10.44 -6.90
N THR A 166 -5.02 -9.78 -6.05
CA THR A 166 -4.85 -9.81 -4.60
C THR A 166 -5.23 -11.16 -4.00
N THR A 167 -5.93 -11.99 -4.77
CA THR A 167 -6.25 -13.38 -4.45
C THR A 167 -5.14 -14.31 -4.92
N ILE A 168 -4.29 -14.73 -3.97
CA ILE A 168 -3.37 -15.85 -4.15
C ILE A 168 -3.93 -16.99 -3.30
N ILE A 169 -4.26 -18.11 -3.95
CA ILE A 169 -4.75 -19.35 -3.34
C ILE A 169 -3.56 -20.09 -2.74
#